data_AF-A0A2R6E2H0-F1
#
_entry.id   AF-A0A2R6E2H0-F1
#
_cell.length_a   1.000
_cell.length_b   1.000
_cell.length_c   1.000
_cell.angle_alpha   90.00
_cell.angle_beta   90.00
_cell.angle_gamma   90.00
#
_symmetry.space_group_name_H-M   'P 1'
#
loop_
_entity.id
_entity.type
_entity.pdbx_description
1 polymer ?
#
loop_
_entity_poly.entity_id
_entity_poly.type
_entity_poly.pdbx_seq_one_letter_code
_entity_poly.pdbx_strand_id
1 'polypeptide(L)'
;MLVTLEGLDGSGKSSAAARLQESDAVPEDAVFTREPTGSWYGDAVRRSIESPEADSLAELFLYTADHAAHLAETVRPALAEDRVVVSDRYSDS
;
A
#
# COMPACT_ATOMS: atom_id res chain seq x y z
N MET A 1 14.46 3.45 -3.79
CA MET A 1 14.33 1.96 -3.72
C MET A 1 12.91 1.63 -3.24
N LEU A 2 12.22 0.64 -3.82
CA LEU A 2 10.90 0.19 -3.35
C LEU A 2 11.01 -1.16 -2.64
N VAL A 3 10.44 -1.25 -1.44
CA VAL A 3 10.31 -2.48 -0.65
C VAL A 3 8.83 -2.71 -0.38
N THR A 4 8.29 -3.86 -0.78
CA THR A 4 6.91 -4.26 -0.50
C THR A 4 6.88 -5.36 0.54
N LEU A 5 5.97 -5.25 1.50
CA LEU A 5 5.73 -6.25 2.54
C LEU A 5 4.45 -7.00 2.20
N GLU A 6 4.58 -8.25 1.78
CA GLU A 6 3.46 -9.08 1.28
C GLU A 6 3.24 -10.34 2.12
N GLY A 7 2.03 -10.89 2.01
CA GLY A 7 1.62 -12.11 2.68
C GLY A 7 0.19 -12.08 3.21
N LEU A 8 -0.28 -13.21 3.72
CA LEU A 8 -1.66 -13.39 4.20
C LEU A 8 -1.98 -12.54 5.45
N ASP A 9 -3.26 -12.36 5.73
CA ASP A 9 -3.73 -11.73 6.96
C ASP A 9 -3.17 -12.45 8.20
N GLY A 10 -2.71 -11.68 9.18
CA GLY A 10 -2.05 -12.22 10.38
C GLY A 10 -0.59 -12.63 10.19
N SER A 11 0.01 -12.50 9.00
CA SER A 11 1.44 -12.84 8.78
C SER A 11 2.46 -11.88 9.42
N GLY A 12 1.99 -10.77 10.01
CA GLY A 12 2.84 -9.82 10.73
C GLY A 12 3.37 -8.63 9.92
N LYS A 13 2.91 -8.41 8.68
CA LYS A 13 3.36 -7.31 7.79
C LYS A 13 3.33 -5.93 8.48
N SER A 14 2.19 -5.55 9.06
CA SER A 14 2.04 -4.23 9.71
C SER A 14 2.94 -4.08 10.93
N SER A 15 3.17 -5.16 11.69
CA SER A 15 4.14 -5.16 12.79
C SER A 15 5.57 -5.02 12.30
N ALA A 16 5.91 -5.65 11.17
CA ALA A 16 7.22 -5.51 10.53
C ALA A 16 7.42 -4.08 9.99
N ALA A 17 6.39 -3.48 9.37
CA ALA A 17 6.43 -2.09 8.89
C ALA A 17 6.69 -1.11 10.05
N ALA A 18 5.97 -1.24 11.16
CA ALA A 18 6.17 -0.40 12.36
C ALA A 18 7.60 -0.56 12.93
N ARG A 19 8.10 -1.80 13.00
CA ARG A 19 9.49 -2.09 13.45
C ARG A 19 10.54 -1.47 12.52
N LEU A 20 10.30 -1.50 11.21
CA LEU A 20 11.19 -0.88 10.22
C LEU A 20 11.19 0.64 10.33
N GLN A 21 10.02 1.24 10.61
CA GLN A 21 9.88 2.69 10.78
C GLN A 21 10.65 3.23 11.99
N GLU A 22 10.79 2.41 13.03
CA GLU A 22 11.57 2.74 14.24
C GLU A 22 13.06 2.34 14.14
N SER A 23 13.48 1.72 13.03
CA SER A 23 14.83 1.15 12.90
C SER A 23 15.81 2.13 12.28
N ASP A 24 16.99 2.27 12.89
CA ASP A 24 18.13 3.03 12.33
C ASP A 24 18.67 2.42 11.01
N ALA A 25 18.23 1.21 10.63
CA ALA A 25 18.60 0.58 9.37
C ALA A 25 17.85 1.18 8.16
N VAL A 26 16.75 1.90 8.39
CA VAL A 26 15.97 2.57 7.35
C VAL A 26 16.30 4.07 7.40
N PRO A 27 16.55 4.74 6.26
CA PRO A 27 16.75 6.18 6.24
C PRO A 27 15.58 6.94 6.88
N GLU A 28 15.88 8.00 7.64
CA GLU A 28 14.86 8.80 8.34
C GLU A 28 13.83 9.44 7.39
N ASP A 29 14.23 9.69 6.14
CA ASP A 29 13.37 10.29 5.11
C ASP A 29 12.59 9.25 4.28
N ALA A 30 12.65 7.98 4.64
CA ALA A 30 11.90 6.92 3.97
C ALA A 30 10.38 7.17 4.04
N VAL A 31 9.69 6.88 2.94
CA VAL A 31 8.24 6.97 2.83
C VAL A 31 7.63 5.63 3.21
N PHE A 32 6.84 5.62 4.28
CA PHE A 32 6.01 4.48 4.66
C PHE A 32 4.60 4.68 4.13
N THR A 33 4.06 3.66 3.47
CA THR A 33 2.73 3.70 2.85
C THR A 33 2.06 2.33 2.89
N ARG A 34 0.80 2.26 2.46
CA ARG A 34 -0.02 1.05 2.46
C ARG A 34 -1.15 1.11 1.43
N GLU A 35 -1.42 -0.02 0.80
CA GLU A 35 -2.64 -0.25 0.01
C GLU A 35 -3.64 -1.16 0.75
N PRO A 36 -4.96 -0.95 0.64
CA PRO A 36 -5.62 0.19 0.00
C PRO A 36 -5.29 1.51 0.72
N THR A 37 -5.12 2.60 -0.03
CA THR A 37 -4.66 3.89 0.49
C THR A 37 -5.77 4.67 1.20
N GLY A 38 -5.42 5.79 1.84
CA GLY A 38 -6.40 6.73 2.41
C GLY A 38 -7.16 7.56 1.36
N SER A 39 -6.97 7.30 0.06
CA SER A 39 -7.68 8.00 -1.02
C SER A 39 -9.15 7.59 -1.11
N TRP A 40 -9.95 8.33 -1.90
CA TRP A 40 -11.34 7.93 -2.16
C TRP A 40 -11.44 6.61 -2.94
N TYR A 41 -10.43 6.26 -3.74
CA TYR A 41 -10.36 4.95 -4.40
C TYR A 41 -10.14 3.84 -3.36
N GLY A 42 -9.23 4.05 -2.41
CA GLY A 42 -9.00 3.10 -1.31
C GLY A 42 -10.23 2.95 -0.41
N ASP A 43 -11.00 4.02 -0.20
CA ASP A 43 -12.31 3.93 0.48
C ASP A 43 -13.32 3.12 -0.32
N ALA A 44 -13.33 3.25 -1.66
CA ALA A 44 -14.20 2.44 -2.51
C ALA A 44 -13.83 0.96 -2.44
N VAL A 45 -12.53 0.63 -2.40
CA VAL A 45 -12.03 -0.73 -2.18
C VAL A 45 -12.52 -1.28 -0.83
N ARG A 46 -12.34 -0.54 0.27
CA ARG A 46 -12.81 -0.98 1.60
C ARG A 46 -14.32 -1.25 1.63
N ARG A 47 -15.12 -0.39 0.99
CA ARG A 47 -16.58 -0.59 0.88
C ARG A 47 -16.94 -1.82 0.06
N SER A 48 -16.18 -2.12 -1.00
CA SER A 48 -16.37 -3.33 -1.81
C SER A 48 -16.14 -4.59 -0.97
N ILE A 49 -15.02 -4.65 -0.23
CA ILE A 49 -14.66 -5.80 0.62
C ILE A 49 -15.74 -6.07 1.68
N GLU A 50 -16.33 -5.02 2.24
CA GLU A 50 -17.40 -5.14 3.25
C GLU A 50 -18.75 -5.58 2.66
N SER A 51 -18.91 -5.57 1.33
CA SER A 51 -20.16 -5.88 0.65
C SER A 51 -20.17 -7.32 0.13
N PRO A 52 -21.03 -8.22 0.66
CA PRO A 52 -21.12 -9.60 0.18
C PRO A 52 -21.63 -9.74 -1.26
N GLU A 53 -22.23 -8.68 -1.80
CA GLU A 53 -22.81 -8.63 -3.15
C GLU A 53 -21.86 -8.01 -4.17
N ALA A 54 -20.67 -7.56 -3.75
CA ALA A 54 -19.70 -6.97 -4.65
C ALA A 54 -19.23 -7.97 -5.71
N ASP A 55 -19.21 -7.52 -6.97
CA ASP A 55 -18.64 -8.28 -8.07
C ASP A 55 -17.11 -8.25 -7.98
N SER A 56 -16.47 -9.43 -8.08
CA SER A 56 -15.03 -9.56 -7.89
C SER A 56 -14.20 -8.86 -8.98
N LEU A 57 -14.72 -8.74 -10.21
CA LEU A 57 -14.04 -8.01 -11.27
C LEU A 57 -14.16 -6.50 -11.06
N ALA A 58 -15.31 -6.02 -10.58
CA ALA A 58 -15.47 -4.62 -10.19
C ALA A 58 -14.52 -4.26 -9.02
N GLU A 59 -14.43 -5.13 -8.00
CA GLU A 59 -13.49 -4.96 -6.88
C GLU A 59 -12.04 -4.87 -7.35
N LEU A 60 -11.62 -5.76 -8.25
CA LEU A 60 -10.28 -5.71 -8.85
C LEU A 60 -9.99 -4.36 -9.52
N PHE A 61 -10.97 -3.78 -10.24
CA PHE A 61 -10.79 -2.47 -10.86
C PHE A 61 -10.71 -1.33 -9.84
N LEU A 62 -11.40 -1.43 -8.70
CA LEU A 62 -11.25 -0.47 -7.60
C LEU A 62 -9.84 -0.55 -7.00
N TYR A 63 -9.32 -1.76 -6.75
CA TYR A 63 -7.94 -1.96 -6.32
C TYR A 63 -6.94 -1.37 -7.32
N THR A 64 -7.15 -1.65 -8.61
CA THR A 64 -6.29 -1.12 -9.68
C THR A 64 -6.33 0.41 -9.74
N ALA A 65 -7.50 1.02 -9.53
CA ALA A 65 -7.65 2.47 -9.50
C ALA A 65 -6.92 3.10 -8.30
N ASP A 66 -7.06 2.52 -7.11
CA ASP A 66 -6.34 2.97 -5.91
C ASP A 66 -4.82 2.83 -6.08
N HIS A 67 -4.36 1.69 -6.59
CA HIS A 67 -2.95 1.44 -6.89
C HIS A 67 -2.38 2.44 -7.91
N ALA A 68 -3.10 2.73 -8.99
CA ALA A 68 -2.67 3.69 -10.01
C ALA A 68 -2.53 5.11 -9.42
N ALA A 69 -3.48 5.53 -8.58
CA ALA A 69 -3.42 6.81 -7.88
C ALA A 69 -2.24 6.85 -6.90
N HIS A 70 -2.07 5.80 -6.08
CA HIS A 70 -0.97 5.68 -5.14
C HIS A 70 0.40 5.76 -5.81
N LEU A 71 0.55 5.10 -6.95
CA LEU A 71 1.76 5.17 -7.77
C LEU A 71 2.07 6.59 -8.23
N ALA A 72 1.07 7.30 -8.74
CA ALA A 72 1.22 8.65 -9.27
C ALA A 72 1.50 9.69 -8.17
N GLU A 73 0.83 9.56 -7.03
CA GLU A 73 0.80 10.60 -5.99
C GLU A 73 1.84 10.38 -4.89
N THR A 74 2.27 9.14 -4.64
CA THR A 74 3.18 8.82 -3.52
C THR A 74 4.44 8.08 -3.98
N VAL A 75 4.28 6.92 -4.64
CA VAL A 75 5.42 6.02 -4.88
C VAL A 75 6.42 6.60 -5.88
N ARG A 76 5.96 7.02 -7.07
CA ARG A 76 6.86 7.54 -8.11
C ARG A 76 7.52 8.86 -7.71
N PRO A 77 6.82 9.85 -7.10
CA PRO A 77 7.46 11.06 -6.60
C PRO A 77 8.57 10.76 -5.59
N ALA A 78 8.31 9.91 -4.59
CA ALA A 78 9.31 9.56 -3.58
C ALA A 78 10.53 8.86 -4.17
N LEU A 79 10.33 7.93 -5.12
CA LEU A 79 11.43 7.26 -5.80
C LEU A 79 12.24 8.21 -6.70
N ALA A 80 11.61 9.22 -7.30
CA ALA A 80 12.30 10.24 -8.09
C ALA A 80 13.17 11.18 -7.24
N GLU A 81 12.87 11.29 -5.94
CA GLU A 81 13.68 11.98 -4.94
C GLU A 81 14.76 11.07 -4.32
N ASP A 82 15.01 9.89 -4.91
CA ASP A 82 15.95 8.86 -4.41
C ASP A 82 15.61 8.30 -3.01
N ARG A 83 14.38 8.52 -2.53
CA ARG A 83 13.94 8.05 -1.21
C ARG A 83 13.64 6.56 -1.22
N VAL A 84 13.79 5.93 -0.06
CA VAL A 84 13.28 4.56 0.16
C VAL A 84 11.77 4.63 0.34
N VAL A 85 11.03 3.75 -0.32
CA VAL A 85 9.59 3.57 -0.13
C VAL A 85 9.36 2.18 0.44
N VAL A 86 8.67 2.10 1.58
CA VAL A 86 8.25 0.84 2.22
C VAL A 86 6.72 0.79 2.18
N SER A 87 6.16 -0.17 1.45
CA SER A 87 4.72 -0.37 1.32
C SER A 87 4.27 -1.62 2.07
N ASP A 88 3.36 -1.48 3.04
CA ASP A 88 2.60 -2.60 3.61
C ASP A 88 1.45 -2.93 2.64
N ARG A 89 1.60 -4.02 1.88
CA ARG A 89 0.81 -4.37 0.68
C ARG A 89 1.04 -3.47 -0.53
N TYR A 90 0.84 -4.07 -1.69
CA TYR A 90 1.01 -3.51 -3.02
C TYR A 90 0.19 -4.35 -4.01
N SER A 91 0.62 -4.46 -5.27
CA SER A 91 -0.10 -5.19 -6.33
C SER A 91 -0.19 -6.71 -6.15
N ASP A 92 0.60 -7.32 -5.26
CA ASP A 92 0.63 -8.79 -5.06
C ASP A 92 -0.35 -9.27 -3.98
N SER A 93 -1.04 -8.35 -3.30
CA SER A 93 -2.01 -8.62 -2.23
C SER A 93 -3.39 -9.04 -2.73
#